data_AF-A0A7D9L3R4-F1
#
_entry.id   AF-A0A7D9L3R4-F1
#
_cell.length_a   1.000
_cell.length_b   1.000
_cell.length_c   1.000
_cell.angle_alpha   90.00
_cell.angle_beta   90.00
_cell.angle_gamma   90.00
#
_symmetry.space_group_name_H-M   'P 1'
#
loop_
_entity.id
_entity.type
_entity.pdbx_description
1 polymer ?
#
loop_
_entity_poly.entity_id
_entity_poly.type
_entity_poly.pdbx_seq_one_letter_code
_entity_poly.pdbx_strand_id
1 'polypeptide(L)'
;MDGSAIYYAIVVLFVEQIEPNVQLGIGDKILTILICTVVSIGAAGIPSPGLTNLVIVLEAVGLPIDKIGPIFVVDWFLDRLRTTINVMGDTFAAAVVAKYSQKDFAEERPHDNSDSLELFDNLANDVVPESEETNL
;
A
#
# COMPACT_ATOMS: atom_id res chain seq x y z
N MET A 1 1.60 -2.33 5.06
CA MET A 1 0.24 -1.75 4.90
C MET A 1 -0.17 -1.10 6.21
N ASP A 2 0.11 0.19 6.37
CA ASP A 2 -0.04 0.87 7.66
C ASP A 2 -1.49 0.85 8.19
N GLY A 3 -2.47 1.04 7.31
CA GLY A 3 -3.89 0.99 7.62
C GLY A 3 -4.36 -0.38 8.13
N SER A 4 -3.73 -1.47 7.68
CA SER A 4 -4.06 -2.82 8.16
C SER A 4 -3.51 -3.09 9.56
N ALA A 5 -2.28 -2.65 9.84
CA ALA A 5 -1.67 -2.81 11.16
C ALA A 5 -2.47 -2.06 12.24
N ILE A 6 -2.86 -0.81 11.94
CA ILE A 6 -3.66 0.02 12.85
C ILE A 6 -5.05 -0.59 13.05
N TYR A 7 -5.69 -1.06 11.99
CA TYR A 7 -6.99 -1.71 12.08
C TYR A 7 -6.98 -2.91 13.04
N TYR A 8 -6.03 -3.84 12.89
CA TYR A 8 -5.97 -5.02 13.77
C TYR A 8 -5.75 -4.63 15.23
N ALA A 9 -4.87 -3.65 15.50
CA ALA A 9 -4.63 -3.16 16.85
C ALA A 9 -5.89 -2.54 17.48
N ILE A 10 -6.65 -1.75 16.72
CA ILE A 10 -7.92 -1.18 17.19
C ILE A 10 -8.94 -2.27 17.51
N VAL A 11 -9.05 -3.30 16.66
CA VAL A 11 -10.00 -4.39 16.91
C VAL A 11 -9.63 -5.19 18.16
N VAL A 12 -8.35 -5.47 18.40
CA VAL A 12 -7.88 -6.13 19.63
C VAL A 12 -8.30 -5.34 20.87
N LEU A 13 -8.05 -4.03 20.87
CA LEU A 13 -8.44 -3.15 21.98
C LEU A 13 -9.95 -3.08 22.16
N PHE A 14 -10.71 -3.07 21.06
CA PHE A 14 -12.17 -3.07 21.11
C PHE A 14 -12.73 -4.38 21.68
N VAL A 15 -12.16 -5.52 21.31
CA VAL A 15 -12.57 -6.83 21.85
C VAL A 15 -12.19 -6.94 23.33
N GLU A 16 -11.01 -6.48 23.74
CA GLU A 16 -10.61 -6.37 25.15
C GLU A 16 -11.64 -5.55 25.96
N GLN A 17 -12.10 -4.42 25.43
CA GLN A 17 -13.04 -3.54 26.13
C GLN A 17 -14.46 -4.13 26.26
N ILE A 18 -14.87 -4.98 25.32
CA ILE A 18 -16.19 -5.61 25.33
C ILE A 18 -16.24 -6.84 26.23
N GLU A 19 -15.13 -7.56 26.40
CA GLU A 19 -15.07 -8.76 27.21
C GLU A 19 -14.72 -8.41 28.68
N PRO A 20 -15.68 -8.48 29.63
CA PRO A 20 -15.46 -8.01 31.00
C PRO A 20 -14.38 -8.80 31.76
N ASN A 21 -14.08 -10.02 31.31
CA ASN A 21 -13.20 -10.96 32.00
C ASN A 21 -11.80 -11.02 31.38
N VAL A 22 -11.50 -10.22 30.34
CA VAL A 22 -10.18 -10.19 29.72
C VAL A 22 -9.58 -8.80 29.82
N GLN A 23 -8.42 -8.71 30.46
CA GLN A 23 -7.60 -7.51 30.47
C GLN A 23 -6.22 -7.83 29.92
N LEU A 24 -5.83 -7.11 28.87
CA LEU A 24 -4.49 -7.22 28.31
C LEU A 24 -3.55 -6.38 29.17
N GLY A 25 -2.49 -7.03 29.65
CA GLY A 25 -1.40 -6.33 30.31
C GLY A 25 -0.68 -5.38 29.34
N ILE A 26 0.19 -4.53 29.87
CA ILE A 26 1.06 -3.68 29.04
C ILE A 26 1.96 -4.55 28.13
N GLY A 27 2.41 -5.70 28.62
CA GLY A 27 3.19 -6.66 27.83
C GLY A 27 2.41 -7.19 26.61
N ASP A 28 1.15 -7.57 26.80
CA ASP A 28 0.30 -8.10 25.74
C ASP A 28 -0.03 -7.03 24.69
N LYS A 29 -0.16 -5.77 25.12
CA LYS A 29 -0.35 -4.63 24.22
C LYS A 29 0.88 -4.36 23.34
N ILE A 30 2.08 -4.46 23.90
CA ILE A 30 3.32 -4.37 23.11
C ILE A 30 3.42 -5.54 22.13
N LEU A 31 3.11 -6.75 22.59
CA LEU A 31 3.10 -7.95 21.75
C LEU A 31 2.07 -7.82 20.61
N THR A 32 0.90 -7.27 20.89
CA THR A 32 -0.15 -6.98 19.89
C THR A 32 0.40 -6.10 18.78
N ILE A 33 1.11 -5.02 19.10
CA ILE A 33 1.67 -4.10 18.10
C ILE A 33 2.69 -4.83 17.20
N LEU A 34 3.55 -5.66 17.78
CA LEU A 34 4.52 -6.47 17.04
C LEU A 34 3.82 -7.45 16.08
N ILE A 35 2.84 -8.20 16.59
CA ILE A 35 2.07 -9.16 15.78
C ILE A 35 1.32 -8.45 14.65
N CYS A 36 0.64 -7.34 14.94
CA CYS A 36 -0.09 -6.57 13.94
C CYS A 36 0.84 -6.07 12.82
N THR A 37 2.07 -5.69 13.16
CA THR A 37 3.08 -5.26 12.20
C THR A 37 3.51 -6.42 11.29
N VAL A 38 3.80 -7.58 11.88
CA VAL A 38 4.18 -8.79 11.12
C VAL A 38 3.04 -9.24 10.19
N VAL A 39 1.82 -9.29 10.72
CA VAL A 39 0.62 -9.68 9.94
C VAL A 39 0.32 -8.69 8.82
N SER A 40 0.57 -7.39 9.02
CA SER A 40 0.44 -6.37 7.97
C SER A 40 1.39 -6.59 6.78
N ILE A 41 2.58 -7.13 7.02
CA ILE A 41 3.53 -7.49 5.96
C ILE A 41 3.08 -8.80 5.27
N GLY A 42 2.55 -9.76 6.04
CA GLY A 42 2.12 -11.07 5.55
C GLY A 42 0.86 -11.10 4.68
N ALA A 43 0.14 -9.96 4.55
CA ALA A 43 -1.15 -9.90 3.86
C ALA A 43 -1.11 -10.19 2.34
N ALA A 44 0.07 -10.27 1.72
CA ALA A 44 0.22 -10.50 0.27
C ALA A 44 -0.08 -11.93 -0.20
N GLY A 45 -0.13 -12.92 0.72
CA GLY A 45 -0.19 -14.35 0.34
C GLY A 45 -1.52 -15.08 0.56
N ILE A 46 -2.54 -14.43 1.12
CA ILE A 46 -3.74 -15.12 1.63
C ILE A 46 -5.00 -14.69 0.86
N PRO A 47 -5.82 -15.62 0.34
CA PRO A 47 -7.10 -15.28 -0.28
C PRO A 47 -8.05 -14.66 0.76
N SER A 48 -8.50 -13.43 0.49
CA SER A 48 -9.31 -12.58 1.40
C SER A 48 -8.60 -12.21 2.72
N PRO A 49 -7.69 -11.22 2.71
CA PRO A 49 -6.85 -10.90 3.85
C PRO A 49 -7.57 -10.28 5.07
N GLY A 50 -8.75 -9.66 4.90
CA GLY A 50 -9.36 -8.81 5.94
C GLY A 50 -9.71 -9.53 7.25
N LEU A 51 -10.51 -10.58 7.19
CA LEU A 51 -10.99 -11.31 8.38
C LEU A 51 -10.02 -12.40 8.85
N THR A 52 -9.36 -13.08 7.92
CA THR A 52 -8.42 -14.16 8.24
C THR A 52 -7.26 -13.64 9.09
N ASN A 53 -6.70 -12.49 8.73
CA ASN A 53 -5.63 -11.86 9.50
C ASN A 53 -6.10 -11.40 10.88
N LEU A 54 -7.35 -10.94 10.99
CA LEU A 54 -7.92 -10.54 12.26
C LEU A 54 -8.03 -11.72 13.22
N VAL A 55 -8.47 -12.90 12.73
CA VAL A 55 -8.53 -14.12 13.53
C VAL A 55 -7.14 -14.51 14.03
N ILE A 56 -6.13 -14.48 13.17
CA ILE A 56 -4.73 -14.79 13.54
C ILE A 56 -4.24 -13.86 14.66
N VAL A 57 -4.51 -12.55 14.55
CA VAL A 57 -4.09 -11.58 15.56
C VAL A 57 -4.79 -11.83 16.89
N LEU A 58 -6.09 -12.09 16.88
CA LEU A 58 -6.87 -12.36 18.11
C LEU A 58 -6.43 -13.65 18.80
N GLU A 59 -6.19 -14.72 18.04
CA GLU A 59 -5.65 -15.98 18.59
C GLU A 59 -4.27 -15.77 19.22
N ALA A 60 -3.41 -14.99 18.57
CA ALA A 60 -2.05 -14.76 19.05
C ALA A 60 -1.98 -13.96 20.37
N VAL A 61 -3.03 -13.18 20.69
CA VAL A 61 -3.16 -12.47 21.98
C VAL A 61 -4.10 -13.18 22.96
N GLY A 62 -4.67 -14.33 22.58
CA GLY A 62 -5.54 -15.13 23.44
C GLY A 62 -6.96 -14.58 23.61
N LEU A 63 -7.45 -13.76 22.66
CA LEU A 63 -8.79 -13.20 22.71
C LEU A 63 -9.83 -14.10 22.01
N PRO A 64 -11.08 -14.15 22.52
CA PRO A 64 -12.14 -14.96 21.93
C PRO A 64 -12.58 -14.39 20.57
N ILE A 65 -12.50 -15.22 19.53
CA ILE A 65 -12.85 -14.87 18.14
C ILE A 65 -14.36 -14.65 17.98
N ASP A 66 -15.17 -15.25 18.86
CA ASP A 66 -16.64 -15.19 18.82
C ASP A 66 -17.21 -13.77 18.89
N LYS A 67 -16.38 -12.79 19.29
CA LYS A 67 -16.73 -11.37 19.44
C LYS A 67 -16.47 -10.52 18.19
N ILE A 68 -16.01 -11.09 17.08
CA ILE A 68 -15.76 -10.34 15.84
C ILE A 68 -17.03 -9.88 15.10
N GLY A 69 -18.20 -10.39 15.48
CA GLY A 69 -19.48 -10.14 14.80
C GLY A 69 -19.81 -8.66 14.52
N PRO A 70 -19.69 -7.73 15.49
CA PRO A 70 -19.91 -6.31 15.27
C PRO A 70 -18.94 -5.69 14.26
N ILE A 71 -17.68 -6.14 14.26
CA ILE A 71 -16.65 -5.66 13.32
C ILE A 71 -16.99 -6.11 11.90
N PHE A 72 -17.46 -7.34 11.73
CA PHE A 72 -17.85 -7.89 10.43
C PHE A 72 -18.91 -7.03 9.72
N VAL A 73 -19.88 -6.49 10.48
CA VAL A 73 -20.96 -5.64 9.93
C VAL A 73 -20.42 -4.34 9.33
N VAL A 74 -19.32 -3.80 9.88
CA VAL A 74 -18.71 -2.54 9.42
C VAL A 74 -17.46 -2.75 8.57
N ASP A 75 -16.94 -3.98 8.48
CA ASP A 75 -15.67 -4.28 7.81
C ASP A 75 -15.70 -3.88 6.33
N TRP A 76 -16.84 -3.99 5.64
CA TRP A 76 -16.96 -3.55 4.23
C TRP A 76 -16.64 -2.07 4.04
N PHE A 77 -16.94 -1.23 5.04
CA PHE A 77 -16.65 0.21 5.02
C PHE A 77 -15.22 0.48 5.49
N LEU A 78 -14.80 -0.17 6.58
CA LEU A 78 -13.46 -0.03 7.13
C LEU A 78 -12.40 -0.50 6.13
N ASP A 79 -12.68 -1.54 5.34
CA ASP A 79 -11.79 -2.04 4.29
C ASP A 79 -11.47 -0.97 3.26
N ARG A 80 -12.46 -0.17 2.83
CA ARG A 80 -12.25 0.93 1.88
C ARG A 80 -11.38 2.05 2.47
N LEU A 81 -11.56 2.35 3.75
CA LEU A 81 -10.71 3.31 4.45
C LEU A 81 -9.26 2.78 4.57
N ARG A 82 -9.09 1.49 4.90
CA ARG A 82 -7.76 0.84 4.95
C ARG A 82 -7.04 0.95 3.62
N THR A 83 -7.70 0.61 2.51
CA THR A 83 -7.08 0.73 1.18
C THR A 83 -6.67 2.16 0.87
N THR A 84 -7.52 3.13 1.20
CA THR A 84 -7.24 4.56 0.95
C THR A 84 -6.00 5.04 1.71
N ILE A 85 -5.90 4.69 3.00
CA ILE A 85 -4.75 5.08 3.84
C ILE A 85 -3.46 4.41 3.34
N ASN A 86 -3.51 3.14 2.96
CA ASN A 86 -2.34 2.44 2.44
C ASN A 86 -1.82 3.08 1.15
N VAL A 87 -2.70 3.37 0.18
CA VAL A 87 -2.31 4.01 -1.08
C VAL A 87 -1.76 5.42 -0.83
N MET A 88 -2.38 6.16 0.09
CA MET A 88 -1.91 7.49 0.49
C MET A 88 -0.50 7.43 1.09
N GLY A 89 -0.24 6.48 2.00
CA GLY A 89 1.07 6.25 2.61
C GLY A 89 2.15 5.94 1.56
N ASP A 90 1.85 5.02 0.64
CA ASP A 90 2.77 4.65 -0.44
C ASP A 90 3.06 5.85 -1.38
N THR A 91 2.06 6.70 -1.63
CA THR A 91 2.23 7.92 -2.44
C THR A 91 3.16 8.93 -1.75
N PHE A 92 2.99 9.14 -0.44
CA PHE A 92 3.88 9.99 0.34
C PHE A 92 5.30 9.42 0.41
N ALA A 93 5.44 8.11 0.62
CA ALA A 93 6.73 7.43 0.62
C ALA A 93 7.44 7.61 -0.73
N ALA A 94 6.73 7.42 -1.85
CA ALA A 94 7.27 7.66 -3.19
C ALA A 94 7.74 9.11 -3.38
N ALA A 95 6.96 10.10 -2.92
CA ALA A 95 7.35 11.50 -3.01
C ALA A 95 8.59 11.84 -2.16
N VAL A 96 8.70 11.25 -0.96
CA VAL A 96 9.86 11.39 -0.08
C VAL A 96 11.09 10.75 -0.73
N VAL A 97 10.98 9.51 -1.21
CA VAL A 97 12.07 8.81 -1.91
C VAL A 97 12.51 9.60 -3.14
N ALA A 98 11.57 10.10 -3.95
CA ALA A 98 11.88 10.92 -5.12
C ALA A 98 12.69 12.18 -4.77
N LYS A 99 12.43 12.81 -3.62
CA LYS A 99 13.18 13.97 -3.13
C LYS A 99 14.59 13.60 -2.67
N TYR A 100 14.76 12.48 -1.98
CA TYR A 100 16.06 12.10 -1.41
C TYR A 100 16.97 11.37 -2.42
N SER A 101 16.39 10.68 -3.40
CA SER A 101 17.11 9.95 -4.46
C SER A 101 17.31 10.76 -5.75
N GLN A 102 17.11 12.08 -5.73
CA GLN A 102 17.30 12.94 -6.92
C GLN A 102 18.69 12.81 -7.57
N LYS A 103 19.72 12.50 -6.79
CA LYS A 103 21.09 12.29 -7.31
C LYS A 103 21.23 10.96 -8.03
N ASP A 104 20.63 9.89 -7.48
CA ASP A 104 20.62 8.56 -8.09
C ASP A 104 19.84 8.61 -9.43
N PHE A 105 18.70 9.31 -9.45
CA PHE A 105 17.94 9.55 -10.69
C PHE A 105 18.62 10.53 -11.67
N ALA A 106 19.60 11.32 -11.22
CA ALA A 106 20.37 12.21 -12.10
C ALA A 106 21.51 11.48 -12.81
N GLU A 107 22.08 10.44 -12.20
CA GLU A 107 23.11 9.59 -12.81
C GLU A 107 22.50 8.54 -13.77
N GLU A 108 21.26 8.08 -13.52
CA GLU A 108 20.58 7.11 -14.40
C GLU A 108 19.81 7.73 -15.57
N ARG A 109 19.69 9.07 -15.67
CA ARG A 109 19.11 9.70 -16.86
C ARG A 109 19.97 9.34 -18.07
N PRO A 110 19.45 8.57 -19.06
CA PRO A 110 20.14 8.44 -20.34
C PRO A 110 20.38 9.85 -20.86
N HIS A 111 21.60 10.06 -21.34
CA HIS A 111 22.02 11.30 -21.98
C HIS A 111 20.92 11.74 -22.95
N ASP A 112 20.29 12.88 -22.66
CA ASP A 112 19.52 13.75 -23.55
C ASP A 112 18.61 13.09 -24.61
N ASN A 113 17.29 13.27 -24.46
CA ASN A 113 16.26 12.91 -25.45
C ASN A 113 16.34 13.71 -26.77
N SER A 114 17.43 14.42 -27.04
CA SER A 114 17.70 15.04 -28.34
C SER A 114 17.78 13.99 -29.46
N ASP A 115 18.40 12.83 -29.21
CA ASP A 115 18.50 11.74 -30.20
C ASP A 115 17.14 11.11 -30.53
N SER A 116 16.21 11.08 -29.58
CA SER A 116 14.87 10.51 -29.80
C SER A 116 14.00 11.45 -30.63
N LEU A 117 14.03 12.75 -30.32
CA LEU A 117 13.33 13.78 -31.09
C LEU A 117 13.91 13.93 -32.50
N GLU A 118 15.23 13.88 -32.65
CA GLU A 118 15.87 13.85 -33.97
C GLU A 118 15.51 12.58 -34.76
N LEU A 119 15.37 11.42 -34.12
CA LEU A 119 14.92 10.21 -34.78
C LEU A 119 13.47 10.32 -35.26
N PHE A 120 12.57 10.92 -34.47
CA PHE A 120 11.18 11.16 -34.89
C PHE A 120 11.09 12.21 -36.00
N ASP A 121 11.88 13.27 -35.96
CA ASP A 121 11.91 14.30 -37.00
C ASP A 121 12.49 13.75 -38.32
N ASN A 122 13.54 12.92 -38.25
CA ASN A 122 14.10 12.26 -39.45
C ASN A 122 13.12 11.22 -40.04
N LEU A 123 12.40 10.47 -39.20
CA LEU A 123 11.36 9.53 -39.66
C LEU A 123 10.14 10.25 -40.24
N ALA A 124 9.79 11.44 -39.72
CA ALA A 124 8.71 12.26 -40.27
C ALA A 124 9.08 12.85 -41.64
N ASN A 125 10.33 13.25 -41.83
CA ASN A 125 10.83 13.78 -43.10
C ASN A 125 11.01 12.71 -44.19
N ASP A 126 11.31 11.46 -43.83
CA ASP A 126 11.40 10.34 -44.80
C ASP A 126 10.02 9.84 -45.30
N VAL A 127 8.92 10.20 -44.61
CA VAL A 127 7.56 9.72 -44.94
C VAL A 127 6.76 10.70 -45.80
N VAL A 128 7.21 11.95 -45.95
CA VAL A 128 6.63 12.93 -46.89
C VAL A 128 7.57 13.09 -48.08
N PRO A 129 7.38 12.35 -49.19
CA PRO A 129 8.12 12.65 -50.40
C PRO A 129 7.71 14.05 -50.85
N GLU A 130 8.68 14.97 -50.98
CA GLU A 130 8.51 16.22 -51.73
C GLU A 130 8.04 15.84 -53.14
N SER A 131 6.73 15.87 -53.35
CA SER A 131 6.13 15.74 -54.65
C SER A 131 6.53 16.97 -55.46
N GLU A 132 7.38 16.74 -56.46
CA GLU A 132 7.55 17.53 -57.68
C GLU A 132 6.73 18.84 -57.74
N GLU A 133 7.35 19.97 -57.40
CA GLU A 133 7.01 21.20 -58.10
C GLU A 133 7.85 21.27 -59.38
N THR A 134 7.12 21.05 -60.47
CA THR A 134 7.55 21.05 -61.84
C THR A 134 7.69 22.48 -62.37
N ASN A 135 8.70 22.69 -63.22
CA ASN A 135 8.80 23.68 -64.31
C ASN A 135 8.99 25.18 -63.95
N LEU A 136 10.21 25.68 -64.15
CA LEU A 136 10.61 26.50 -65.33
C LEU A 136 12.12 26.81 -65.30
#